data_AF-A0A7X9I380-F1
#
_entry.id   AF-A0A7X9I380-F1
#
_cell.length_a   1.000
_cell.length_b   1.000
_cell.length_c   1.000
_cell.angle_alpha   90.00
_cell.angle_beta   90.00
_cell.angle_gamma   90.00
#
_symmetry.space_group_name_H-M   'P 1'
#
loop_
_entity.id
_entity.type
_entity.pdbx_description
1 polymer ?
#
loop_
_entity_poly.entity_id
_entity_poly.type
_entity_poly.pdbx_seq_one_letter_code
_entity_poly.pdbx_strand_id
1 'polypeptide(L)' 'MKEIICPYCGRFIGVLDGEAQIKCPRCKQLATYKSHAAPHTERKPPASEEDEEIPVVN' A
#
# COMPACT_ATOMS: atom_id res chain seq x y z
N MET A 1 -8.53 -0.56 7.64
CA MET A 1 -8.34 0.44 8.71
C MET A 1 -6.86 0.51 9.07
N LYS A 2 -6.24 1.71 9.02
CA LYS A 2 -4.81 1.89 9.28
C LYS A 2 -4.59 2.93 10.39
N GLU A 3 -3.73 2.60 11.35
CA GLU A 3 -3.32 3.53 12.38
C GLU A 3 -2.48 4.67 11.77
N ILE A 4 -2.77 5.89 12.20
CA ILE A 4 -2.14 7.09 11.69
C ILE A 4 -1.47 7.86 12.81
N ILE A 5 -0.15 8.01 12.64
CA ILE A 5 0.75 8.69 13.55
C ILE A 5 1.22 9.97 12.87
N CYS A 6 1.33 11.06 13.61
CA CYS A 6 1.86 12.32 13.09
C CYS A 6 3.34 12.15 12.71
N PRO A 7 3.74 12.38 11.45
CA PRO A 7 5.14 12.22 11.03
C PRO A 7 6.08 13.26 11.65
N TYR A 8 5.53 14.37 12.16
CA TYR A 8 6.33 15.47 12.74
C TYR A 8 6.58 15.34 14.24
N CYS A 9 5.65 14.75 14.99
CA CYS A 9 5.73 14.69 16.45
C CYS A 9 5.54 13.29 17.04
N GLY A 10 5.33 12.28 16.19
CA GLY A 10 5.14 10.88 16.61
C GLY A 10 3.85 10.63 17.41
N ARG A 11 2.94 11.62 17.51
CA ARG A 11 1.68 11.46 18.25
C ARG A 11 0.72 10.59 17.46
N PHE A 12 0.16 9.57 18.10
CA PHE A 12 -0.99 8.83 17.59
C PHE A 12 -2.19 9.77 17.41
N ILE A 13 -2.77 9.79 16.22
CA ILE A 13 -3.95 10.61 15.89
C ILE A 13 -5.23 9.78 15.93
N GLY A 14 -5.19 8.56 15.39
CA GLY A 14 -6.36 7.70 15.33
C GLY A 14 -6.20 6.59 14.29
N VAL A 15 -7.33 6.07 13.84
CA VAL A 15 -7.41 5.07 12.77
C VAL A 15 -8.20 5.68 11.62
N LEU A 16 -7.67 5.59 10.41
CA LEU A 16 -8.31 6.09 9.20
C LEU A 16 -8.51 4.95 8.20
N ASP A 17 -9.65 4.99 7.52
CA ASP A 17 -9.92 4.19 6.33
C ASP A 17 -10.06 5.14 5.15
N GLY A 18 -9.20 5.00 4.14
CA GLY A 18 -9.14 5.86 2.96
C GLY A 18 -8.02 6.92 2.97
N GLU A 19 -8.10 7.83 2.01
CA GLU A 19 -7.20 8.96 1.89
C GLU A 19 -7.83 10.19 2.55
N ALA A 20 -7.18 10.77 3.55
CA ALA A 20 -7.65 12.00 4.20
C ALA A 20 -6.49 12.89 4.61
N GLN A 21 -6.76 14.19 4.63
CA GLN A 21 -5.83 15.18 5.15
C GLN A 21 -6.22 15.53 6.58
N ILE A 22 -5.33 15.29 7.53
CA ILE A 22 -5.61 15.47 8.95
C ILE A 22 -4.60 16.44 9.57
N LYS A 23 -5.12 17.38 10.34
CA LYS A 23 -4.33 18.33 11.12
C LYS A 23 -4.01 17.74 12.49
N CYS A 24 -2.74 17.66 12.83
CA CYS A 24 -2.32 17.14 14.13
C CYS A 24 -2.78 18.07 15.26
N PRO A 25 -3.46 17.59 16.31
CA PRO A 25 -3.91 18.43 17.42
C PRO A 25 -2.75 18.97 18.27
N ARG A 26 -1.58 18.33 18.23
CA ARG A 26 -0.40 18.72 19.02
C ARG A 26 0.47 19.75 18.32
N CYS A 27 1.02 19.39 17.15
CA CYS A 27 1.93 20.27 16.41
C CYS A 27 1.24 21.15 15.36
N LYS A 28 -0.08 20.99 15.15
CA LYS A 28 -0.89 21.75 14.20
C LYS A 28 -0.47 21.60 12.73
N GLN A 29 0.43 20.65 12.42
CA GLN A 29 0.82 20.34 11.04
C GLN A 29 -0.25 19.53 10.32
N LEU A 30 -0.46 19.86 9.05
CA LEU A 30 -1.30 19.11 8.13
C LEU A 30 -0.50 17.98 7.50
N ALA A 31 -1.01 16.75 7.62
CA ALA A 31 -0.44 15.58 6.97
C ALA A 31 -1.52 14.90 6.13
N THR A 32 -1.15 14.51 4.91
CA THR A 32 -2.00 13.72 4.03
C THR A 32 -1.72 12.25 4.29
N TYR A 33 -2.72 11.53 4.76
CA TYR A 33 -2.66 10.11 5.01
C TYR A 33 -3.29 9.38 3.84
N LYS A 34 -2.50 8.54 3.18
CA LYS A 34 -2.99 7.64 2.15
C LYS A 34 -2.99 6.23 2.71
N SER A 35 -4.15 5.72 3.13
CA SER A 35 -4.26 4.28 3.23
C SER A 35 -4.37 3.77 1.80
N HIS A 36 -3.25 3.29 1.25
CA HIS A 36 -3.33 2.33 0.16
C HIS A 36 -4.10 1.13 0.71
N ALA A 37 -5.44 1.16 0.61
CA ALA A 37 -6.13 -0.03 0.18
C ALA A 37 -5.48 -0.29 -1.17
N ALA A 38 -4.48 -1.19 -1.20
CA ALA A 38 -4.00 -1.66 -2.48
C ALA A 38 -5.27 -1.99 -3.26
N PRO A 39 -5.54 -1.38 -4.43
CA PRO A 39 -6.51 -2.00 -5.30
C PRO A 39 -6.04 -3.44 -5.36
N HIS A 40 -6.95 -4.37 -5.08
CA HIS A 40 -6.76 -5.75 -5.46
C HIS A 40 -6.60 -5.70 -6.99
N THR A 41 -5.41 -5.32 -7.44
CA THR A 41 -4.93 -5.63 -8.75
C THR A 41 -4.70 -7.10 -8.59
N GLU A 42 -5.77 -7.83 -8.89
CA GLU A 42 -5.71 -9.15 -9.49
C GLU A 42 -4.67 -9.04 -10.61
N ARG A 43 -3.39 -9.11 -10.25
CA ARG A 43 -2.36 -9.48 -11.18
C ARG A 43 -2.71 -10.92 -11.46
N LYS A 44 -3.52 -11.08 -12.52
CA LYS A 44 -3.60 -12.29 -13.33
C LYS A 44 -2.20 -12.91 -13.30
N PRO A 45 -2.04 -14.15 -12.81
CA PRO A 45 -0.73 -14.77 -12.75
C PRO A 45 -0.07 -14.63 -14.13
N PRO A 46 1.25 -14.33 -14.21
CA PRO A 46 1.94 -14.43 -15.48
C PRO A 46 1.66 -15.83 -16.01
N ALA A 47 1.14 -15.92 -17.23
CA ALA A 47 0.95 -17.19 -17.89
C ALA A 47 2.28 -17.94 -17.78
N SER A 48 2.23 -19.14 -17.20
CA SER A 48 3.34 -20.06 -17.22
C SER A 48 3.70 -20.29 -18.68
N GLU A 49 4.74 -19.60 -19.15
CA GLU A 49 5.37 -19.91 -20.42
C GLU A 49 5.90 -21.34 -20.30
N GLU A 50 5.27 -22.18 -21.10
CA GLU A 50 5.36 -23.62 -21.08
C GLU A 50 6.81 -24.05 -21.35
N ASP A 51 7.19 -25.08 -20.59
CA ASP A 51 8.37 -25.92 -20.72
C ASP A 51 8.83 -26.05 -22.19
N GLU A 52 9.93 -25.39 -22.55
CA GLU A 52 10.60 -25.63 -23.84
C GLU A 52 11.28 -27.00 -23.75
N GLU A 53 10.51 -28.05 -24.09
CA GLU A 53 11.03 -29.39 -24.32
C GLU A 53 12.14 -29.31 -25.37
N ILE A 54 13.35 -29.64 -24.93
CA ILE A 54 14.55 -29.78 -25.75
C ILE A 54 14.29 -30.92 -26.75
N PRO A 55 14.26 -30.71 -28.08
CA PRO A 55 14.31 -31.85 -28.99
C PRO A 55 15.71 -32.44 -28.97
N VAL A 56 15.84 -33.60 -28.34
CA VAL A 56 16.96 -34.52 -28.52
C VAL A 56 17.04 -34.86 -30.01
N VAL A 57 18.07 -34.37 -30.69
CA VAL A 57 18.47 -34.91 -32.00
C VAL A 57 19.52 -35.98 -31.78
N ASN A 58 19.23 -37.13 -32.41
CA ASN A 58 19.89 -38.41 -32.26
C ASN A 58 21.17 -38.52 -33.11
#